data_AF-A0A6J6YN19-F1
#
_entry.id   AF-A0A6J6YN19-F1
#
_cell.length_a   1.000
_cell.length_b   1.000
_cell.length_c   1.000
_cell.angle_alpha   90.00
_cell.angle_beta   90.00
_cell.angle_gamma   90.00
#
_symmetry.space_group_name_H-M   'P 1'
#
loop_
_entity.id
_entity.type
_entity.pdbx_description
1 polymer ?
#
loop_
_entity_poly.entity_id
_entity_poly.type
_entity_poly.pdbx_seq_one_letter_code
_entity_poly.pdbx_strand_id
1 'polypeptide(L)'
;MGFIDATLRAVERSERFTALVDVVVHCVEHLAHDPLATMRAERGNPRDAAHRNAHTARHGGIECIRARHRNDLSIIDGNAEPAEIVERPQFSDLSGRVVEPERLAVGTTNLLPVVVDGRDDFDGHESEFVMAGRVAAGRFEPMTTSDSLHGAVAGYDPGRVVADLRELAARTGGPEGSRRLCWTPEWLAARALLRESLATLPVEIDTDEAGNLWAYLRGASDDTIVVGSHLDSVPKGGWLDGALGVMAGLELLRSLAATGTPAVTIALVDWADEEGARFGRSLFGSAAVVGSLDVVAAATLVDKEGHQLEQVIGEHGITLAAIDGARTRLSNVKAYLEVHIEQGPILESMGLGICTVTGTKGIERERVIFRGQAAHSGTMPMAMRHDSFLAASRFALALAEIGRRHDGVTTIGHAQCWPGVVTAVPGETRVTMDMRHISHDSLAAMFSEMKQAAADAATAEGCTVDYEHIFRIPPMPFHPLLLDAARLSVQEVEGHEVELPSGALHDASEMAREVPTVMIFSSSIAGLSHTKEEDTPDEHLHMAVDAFHRTVIRAIDLVASGQL
;
A
#
# COMPACT_ATOMS: atom_id res chain seq x y z
N MET A 1 -4.63 -20.77 -50.34
CA MET A 1 -5.86 -20.04 -49.98
C MET A 1 -6.51 -20.76 -48.79
N GLY A 2 -5.96 -20.59 -47.58
CA GLY A 2 -6.29 -21.45 -46.43
C GLY A 2 -5.48 -21.16 -45.18
N PHE A 3 -5.22 -19.88 -44.89
CA PHE A 3 -4.47 -19.43 -43.71
C PHE A 3 -4.96 -18.07 -43.15
N ILE A 4 -6.20 -17.68 -43.52
CA ILE A 4 -6.84 -16.40 -43.14
C ILE A 4 -8.14 -16.64 -42.36
N ASP A 5 -8.84 -17.74 -42.66
CA ASP A 5 -10.13 -18.10 -42.05
C ASP A 5 -10.04 -18.60 -40.59
N ALA A 6 -8.82 -18.84 -40.08
CA ALA A 6 -8.60 -19.17 -38.67
C ALA A 6 -8.53 -17.92 -37.78
N THR A 7 -7.85 -16.87 -38.24
CA THR A 7 -7.62 -15.63 -37.47
C THR A 7 -8.91 -14.84 -37.28
N LEU A 8 -9.74 -14.73 -38.32
CA LEU A 8 -11.03 -14.02 -38.22
C LEU A 8 -11.98 -14.66 -37.20
N ARG A 9 -11.99 -16.00 -37.10
CA ARG A 9 -12.81 -16.74 -36.12
C ARG A 9 -12.29 -16.64 -34.68
N ALA A 10 -11.08 -16.15 -34.46
CA ALA A 10 -10.57 -15.80 -33.14
C ALA A 10 -11.04 -14.39 -32.73
N VAL A 11 -11.00 -13.42 -33.64
CA VAL A 11 -11.48 -12.04 -33.40
C VAL A 11 -12.98 -12.01 -33.13
N GLU A 12 -13.81 -12.70 -33.93
CA GLU A 12 -15.25 -12.84 -33.68
C GLU A 12 -15.59 -13.53 -32.33
N ARG A 13 -14.62 -14.18 -31.68
CA ARG A 13 -14.78 -14.80 -30.36
C ARG A 13 -14.32 -13.89 -29.21
N SER A 14 -13.31 -13.05 -29.41
CA SER A 14 -12.93 -12.04 -28.39
C SER A 14 -13.96 -10.93 -28.31
N GLU A 15 -14.42 -10.38 -29.45
CA GLU A 15 -15.42 -9.29 -29.47
C GLU A 15 -16.73 -9.67 -28.77
N ARG A 16 -17.14 -10.95 -28.86
CA ARG A 16 -18.34 -11.45 -28.16
C ARG A 16 -18.13 -11.72 -26.67
N PHE A 17 -16.88 -11.78 -26.20
CA PHE A 17 -16.57 -11.86 -24.77
C PHE A 17 -16.50 -10.45 -24.17
N THR A 18 -15.84 -9.52 -24.86
CA THR A 18 -15.82 -8.08 -24.49
C THR A 18 -17.24 -7.52 -24.40
N ALA A 19 -18.06 -7.72 -25.46
CA ALA A 19 -19.44 -7.25 -25.48
C ALA A 19 -20.37 -7.92 -24.44
N LEU A 20 -19.96 -9.02 -23.81
CA LEU A 20 -20.70 -9.61 -22.69
C LEU A 20 -20.31 -8.98 -21.35
N VAL A 21 -19.05 -8.56 -21.20
CA VAL A 21 -18.56 -7.81 -20.03
C VAL A 21 -19.10 -6.38 -20.05
N ASP A 22 -19.03 -5.69 -21.20
CA ASP A 22 -19.52 -4.31 -21.36
C ASP A 22 -21.01 -4.17 -20.95
N VAL A 23 -21.85 -5.14 -21.34
CA VAL A 23 -23.28 -5.14 -21.01
C VAL A 23 -23.54 -5.38 -19.52
N VAL A 24 -22.64 -6.06 -18.80
CA VAL A 24 -22.75 -6.24 -17.35
C VAL A 24 -22.28 -4.99 -16.60
N VAL A 25 -21.13 -4.40 -16.99
CA VAL A 25 -20.58 -3.19 -16.34
C VAL A 25 -21.52 -1.98 -16.52
N HIS A 26 -21.98 -1.73 -17.75
CA HIS A 26 -22.76 -0.53 -18.05
C HIS A 26 -24.20 -0.55 -17.50
N CYS A 27 -24.65 -1.68 -16.93
CA CYS A 27 -25.88 -1.77 -16.15
C CYS A 27 -25.70 -1.41 -14.65
N VAL A 28 -24.46 -1.46 -14.13
CA VAL A 28 -24.17 -1.11 -12.72
C VAL A 28 -23.88 0.39 -12.57
N GLU A 29 -23.16 0.98 -13.52
CA GLU A 29 -22.78 2.42 -13.50
C GLU A 29 -23.98 3.39 -13.57
N HIS A 30 -25.16 2.93 -14.00
CA HIS A 30 -26.37 3.76 -14.11
C HIS A 30 -27.32 3.71 -12.90
N LEU A 31 -26.88 3.15 -11.77
CA LEU A 31 -27.63 3.14 -10.50
C LEU A 31 -26.94 3.88 -9.34
N ALA A 32 -25.78 4.51 -9.58
CA ALA A 32 -24.91 5.05 -8.53
C ALA A 32 -24.77 6.59 -8.47
N HIS A 33 -25.51 7.37 -9.27
CA HIS A 33 -25.45 8.85 -9.25
C HIS A 33 -26.81 9.55 -9.43
N ASP A 34 -27.33 10.16 -8.36
CA ASP A 34 -28.08 11.42 -8.43
C ASP A 34 -28.01 12.20 -7.08
N PRO A 35 -27.31 13.35 -7.00
CA PRO A 35 -27.23 14.17 -5.79
C PRO A 35 -28.24 15.34 -5.76
N LEU A 36 -28.76 15.62 -4.56
CA LEU A 36 -29.53 16.82 -4.16
C LEU A 36 -31.02 16.91 -4.57
N ALA A 37 -31.92 16.64 -3.62
CA ALA A 37 -33.30 17.14 -3.64
C ALA A 37 -33.82 17.48 -2.22
N THR A 38 -33.48 18.67 -1.71
CA THR A 38 -33.97 19.14 -0.40
C THR A 38 -35.45 19.54 -0.45
N MET A 39 -36.22 19.20 0.60
CA MET A 39 -37.68 19.38 0.71
C MET A 39 -38.22 20.76 0.26
N ARG A 40 -39.26 20.76 -0.61
CA ARG A 40 -40.45 21.64 -0.51
C ARG A 40 -41.56 21.26 -1.51
N ALA A 41 -42.80 21.65 -1.16
CA ALA A 41 -44.04 21.53 -1.94
C ALA A 41 -44.56 20.08 -2.18
N GLU A 42 -45.87 19.79 -2.25
CA GLU A 42 -47.05 20.59 -1.86
C GLU A 42 -48.26 19.69 -1.47
N ARG A 43 -49.41 20.30 -1.13
CA ARG A 43 -50.65 19.58 -0.79
C ARG A 43 -51.55 19.41 -2.03
N GLY A 44 -51.94 18.18 -2.38
CA GLY A 44 -52.87 17.91 -3.50
C GLY A 44 -53.66 16.60 -3.35
N ASN A 45 -54.99 16.69 -3.36
CA ASN A 45 -55.93 15.59 -3.09
C ASN A 45 -56.03 14.58 -4.28
N PRO A 46 -56.31 13.27 -4.06
CA PRO A 46 -56.17 12.23 -5.10
C PRO A 46 -57.47 11.93 -5.88
N ARG A 47 -57.35 11.16 -6.99
CA ARG A 47 -58.40 10.26 -7.53
C ARG A 47 -57.89 9.21 -8.54
N ASP A 48 -58.44 8.01 -8.39
CA ASP A 48 -58.82 7.01 -9.41
C ASP A 48 -57.81 6.50 -10.48
N ALA A 49 -57.18 5.37 -10.13
CA ALA A 49 -57.39 4.04 -10.74
C ALA A 49 -56.78 3.61 -12.11
N ALA A 50 -56.27 2.37 -12.07
CA ALA A 50 -56.38 1.28 -13.06
C ALA A 50 -55.43 1.18 -14.29
N HIS A 51 -54.61 0.12 -14.22
CA HIS A 51 -54.13 -0.78 -15.29
C HIS A 51 -53.28 -0.28 -16.48
N ARG A 52 -52.10 -0.92 -16.60
CA ARG A 52 -51.23 -0.99 -17.79
C ARG A 52 -51.84 -1.90 -18.86
N ASN A 53 -51.41 -1.79 -20.13
CA ASN A 53 -50.52 -2.82 -20.73
C ASN A 53 -50.06 -2.58 -22.18
N ALA A 54 -48.99 -3.31 -22.53
CA ALA A 54 -48.49 -3.70 -23.86
C ALA A 54 -47.79 -2.65 -24.74
N HIS A 55 -46.51 -2.88 -25.01
CA HIS A 55 -46.16 -3.66 -26.21
C HIS A 55 -44.85 -4.46 -26.03
N THR A 56 -44.60 -5.39 -26.96
CA THR A 56 -43.61 -6.47 -26.87
C THR A 56 -42.54 -6.39 -27.96
N ALA A 57 -41.32 -6.86 -27.67
CA ALA A 57 -40.36 -7.35 -28.66
C ALA A 57 -39.74 -8.68 -28.17
N ARG A 58 -39.31 -9.54 -29.11
CA ARG A 58 -38.58 -10.80 -28.88
C ARG A 58 -37.33 -10.81 -29.76
N HIS A 59 -36.25 -11.48 -29.35
CA HIS A 59 -35.32 -12.24 -30.21
C HIS A 59 -34.37 -13.11 -29.34
N GLY A 60 -33.76 -14.16 -29.92
CA GLY A 60 -32.64 -14.92 -29.33
C GLY A 60 -32.99 -15.92 -28.22
N GLY A 61 -32.91 -17.23 -28.50
CA GLY A 61 -33.31 -18.28 -27.54
C GLY A 61 -32.16 -18.92 -26.76
N ILE A 62 -32.50 -19.46 -25.58
CA ILE A 62 -31.71 -20.39 -24.76
C ILE A 62 -32.66 -21.52 -24.33
N GLU A 63 -32.19 -22.77 -24.27
CA GLU A 63 -32.99 -23.91 -23.78
C GLU A 63 -32.91 -24.03 -22.24
N CYS A 64 -34.02 -24.44 -21.60
CA CYS A 64 -34.11 -24.56 -20.15
C CYS A 64 -34.71 -25.92 -19.76
N ILE A 65 -34.04 -26.66 -18.88
CA ILE A 65 -34.43 -28.02 -18.46
C ILE A 65 -35.23 -27.95 -17.16
N ARG A 66 -36.44 -28.53 -17.15
CA ARG A 66 -37.39 -28.41 -16.03
C ARG A 66 -37.57 -29.73 -15.27
N ALA A 67 -37.02 -29.79 -14.06
CA ALA A 67 -37.38 -30.83 -13.10
C ALA A 67 -38.85 -30.70 -12.64
N ARG A 68 -39.47 -31.81 -12.23
CA ARG A 68 -40.82 -31.83 -11.64
C ARG A 68 -40.78 -32.29 -10.19
N HIS A 69 -41.71 -31.75 -9.40
CA HIS A 69 -41.96 -31.99 -7.98
C HIS A 69 -40.98 -31.33 -7.00
N ARG A 70 -41.48 -30.26 -6.35
CA ARG A 70 -41.07 -29.86 -4.99
C ARG A 70 -41.96 -30.60 -3.99
N ASN A 71 -41.39 -31.12 -2.91
CA ASN A 71 -41.80 -30.89 -1.51
C ASN A 71 -41.02 -31.83 -0.56
N ASP A 72 -41.10 -31.51 0.73
CA ASP A 72 -40.62 -32.27 1.89
C ASP A 72 -39.14 -32.12 2.28
N LEU A 73 -38.85 -30.96 2.88
CA LEU A 73 -37.75 -30.76 3.83
C LEU A 73 -38.34 -30.18 5.13
N SER A 74 -38.91 -31.05 5.96
CA SER A 74 -39.14 -30.77 7.37
C SER A 74 -37.80 -30.83 8.13
N ILE A 75 -37.62 -29.96 9.12
CA ILE A 75 -36.47 -30.01 10.01
C ILE A 75 -36.60 -31.29 10.86
N ILE A 76 -35.66 -32.21 10.71
CA ILE A 76 -35.56 -33.42 11.55
C ILE A 76 -34.40 -33.23 12.51
N ASP A 77 -34.73 -33.20 13.80
CA ASP A 77 -33.77 -33.15 14.90
C ASP A 77 -32.98 -34.46 15.01
N GLY A 78 -31.77 -34.40 15.55
CA GLY A 78 -30.74 -35.42 15.40
C GLY A 78 -30.94 -36.69 16.23
N ASN A 79 -31.90 -37.56 15.88
CA ASN A 79 -31.92 -39.00 16.22
C ASN A 79 -33.01 -39.78 15.43
N ALA A 80 -32.68 -40.30 14.25
CA ALA A 80 -33.52 -41.27 13.53
C ALA A 80 -32.67 -42.18 12.61
N GLU A 81 -33.02 -43.47 12.52
CA GLU A 81 -32.36 -44.42 11.61
C GLU A 81 -32.85 -44.30 10.15
N PRO A 82 -32.02 -44.65 9.15
CA PRO A 82 -32.33 -44.40 7.74
C PRO A 82 -33.40 -45.35 7.19
N ALA A 83 -34.46 -44.77 6.61
CA ALA A 83 -35.40 -45.51 5.77
C ALA A 83 -34.86 -45.65 4.33
N GLU A 84 -35.08 -46.82 3.70
CA GLU A 84 -34.67 -47.07 2.31
C GLU A 84 -35.51 -46.25 1.32
N ILE A 85 -34.84 -45.57 0.38
CA ILE A 85 -35.50 -44.93 -0.77
C ILE A 85 -35.41 -45.88 -1.97
N VAL A 86 -36.56 -46.41 -2.38
CA VAL A 86 -36.69 -47.35 -3.51
C VAL A 86 -37.25 -46.63 -4.74
N GLU A 87 -36.38 -46.01 -5.53
CA GLU A 87 -36.43 -45.96 -7.01
C GLU A 87 -35.26 -45.11 -7.57
N ARG A 88 -34.90 -45.30 -8.85
CA ARG A 88 -33.85 -44.52 -9.54
C ARG A 88 -34.50 -43.50 -10.50
N PRO A 89 -34.06 -42.22 -10.52
CA PRO A 89 -34.57 -41.25 -11.47
C PRO A 89 -34.11 -41.57 -12.91
N GLN A 90 -35.00 -41.37 -13.87
CA GLN A 90 -34.68 -41.43 -15.31
C GLN A 90 -34.57 -40.02 -15.89
N PHE A 91 -33.58 -39.81 -16.75
CA PHE A 91 -33.36 -38.55 -17.47
C PHE A 91 -33.75 -38.70 -18.94
N SER A 92 -34.29 -37.64 -19.55
CA SER A 92 -34.65 -37.65 -20.97
C SER A 92 -34.41 -36.30 -21.65
N ASP A 93 -34.18 -36.34 -22.96
CA ASP A 93 -33.96 -35.15 -23.79
C ASP A 93 -35.26 -34.47 -24.24
N LEU A 94 -35.16 -33.30 -24.88
CA LEU A 94 -36.30 -32.54 -25.39
C LEU A 94 -37.02 -33.20 -26.61
N SER A 95 -36.53 -34.35 -27.09
CA SER A 95 -37.26 -35.24 -28.02
C SER A 95 -38.03 -36.36 -27.32
N GLY A 96 -37.91 -36.47 -25.99
CA GLY A 96 -38.54 -37.50 -25.17
C GLY A 96 -37.77 -38.82 -25.09
N ARG A 97 -36.49 -38.85 -25.45
CA ARG A 97 -35.66 -40.07 -25.36
C ARG A 97 -34.95 -40.16 -24.02
N VAL A 98 -35.05 -41.31 -23.36
CA VAL A 98 -34.31 -41.62 -22.13
C VAL A 98 -32.81 -41.74 -22.43
N VAL A 99 -31.96 -41.20 -21.54
CA VAL A 99 -30.50 -41.23 -21.66
C VAL A 99 -29.89 -41.94 -20.46
N GLU A 100 -29.09 -42.98 -20.72
CA GLU A 100 -28.40 -43.75 -19.67
C GLU A 100 -27.18 -42.99 -19.10
N PRO A 101 -26.86 -43.10 -17.80
CA PRO A 101 -25.88 -42.22 -17.13
C PRO A 101 -24.41 -42.40 -17.56
N GLU A 102 -24.04 -43.54 -18.15
CA GLU A 102 -22.65 -44.00 -18.32
C GLU A 102 -21.85 -43.29 -19.43
N ARG A 103 -22.16 -42.03 -19.76
CA ARG A 103 -21.49 -41.25 -20.82
C ARG A 103 -20.95 -39.87 -20.42
N LEU A 104 -21.07 -39.48 -19.14
CA LEU A 104 -20.34 -38.32 -18.61
C LEU A 104 -18.91 -38.74 -18.25
N ALA A 105 -17.99 -38.58 -19.20
CA ALA A 105 -16.57 -38.86 -18.98
C ALA A 105 -15.95 -37.83 -18.03
N VAL A 106 -15.32 -38.30 -16.95
CA VAL A 106 -14.62 -37.44 -15.97
C VAL A 106 -13.34 -36.90 -16.60
N GLY A 107 -13.27 -35.57 -16.74
CA GLY A 107 -12.10 -34.84 -17.20
C GLY A 107 -11.86 -33.61 -16.33
N THR A 108 -10.61 -33.43 -15.93
CA THR A 108 -10.01 -32.30 -15.18
C THR A 108 -10.78 -30.97 -15.20
N THR A 109 -11.05 -30.45 -13.99
CA THR A 109 -11.28 -29.02 -13.66
C THR A 109 -12.22 -28.22 -14.57
N ASN A 110 -13.44 -27.94 -14.08
CA ASN A 110 -14.06 -26.62 -14.24
C ASN A 110 -15.23 -26.42 -13.26
N LEU A 111 -15.45 -25.16 -12.87
CA LEU A 111 -16.71 -24.71 -12.27
C LEU A 111 -17.80 -24.71 -13.35
N LEU A 112 -19.03 -25.04 -12.98
CA LEU A 112 -20.20 -24.92 -13.85
C LEU A 112 -21.19 -23.93 -13.21
N PRO A 113 -21.53 -22.81 -13.88
CA PRO A 113 -22.61 -21.94 -13.42
C PRO A 113 -23.94 -22.68 -13.61
N VAL A 114 -24.70 -22.88 -12.53
CA VAL A 114 -26.03 -23.50 -12.56
C VAL A 114 -27.07 -22.43 -12.26
N VAL A 115 -27.83 -22.03 -13.29
CA VAL A 115 -28.96 -21.10 -13.15
C VAL A 115 -30.22 -21.89 -12.77
N VAL A 116 -30.90 -21.49 -11.70
CA VAL A 116 -32.17 -22.08 -11.25
C VAL A 116 -33.23 -20.99 -11.20
N ASP A 117 -34.12 -20.96 -12.20
CA ASP A 117 -35.22 -20.00 -12.29
C ASP A 117 -36.35 -20.32 -11.28
N GLY A 118 -36.98 -19.28 -10.74
CA GLY A 118 -37.96 -19.35 -9.66
C GLY A 118 -38.84 -18.11 -9.54
N ARG A 119 -40.07 -18.20 -10.07
CA ARG A 119 -41.14 -17.19 -10.07
C ARG A 119 -42.51 -17.90 -9.96
N ASP A 120 -43.63 -17.29 -9.60
CA ASP A 120 -43.95 -16.01 -8.92
C ASP A 120 -44.61 -16.38 -7.54
N ASP A 121 -45.13 -15.54 -6.64
CA ASP A 121 -45.33 -14.09 -6.45
C ASP A 121 -45.37 -13.90 -4.90
N PHE A 122 -44.94 -12.81 -4.25
CA PHE A 122 -45.55 -11.47 -4.20
C PHE A 122 -44.54 -10.42 -3.67
N ASP A 123 -44.97 -9.16 -3.54
CA ASP A 123 -44.27 -8.05 -2.88
C ASP A 123 -42.86 -7.70 -3.41
N GLY A 124 -42.67 -7.89 -4.72
CA GLY A 124 -42.38 -6.75 -5.60
C GLY A 124 -40.96 -6.18 -5.64
N HIS A 125 -39.99 -6.76 -4.94
CA HIS A 125 -38.56 -6.45 -5.09
C HIS A 125 -37.79 -7.69 -5.53
N GLU A 126 -37.29 -7.69 -6.77
CA GLU A 126 -36.44 -8.76 -7.30
C GLU A 126 -34.99 -8.54 -6.85
N SER A 127 -34.40 -9.56 -6.20
CA SER A 127 -32.98 -9.62 -5.88
C SER A 127 -32.40 -10.95 -6.36
N GLU A 128 -31.48 -10.87 -7.32
CA GLU A 128 -30.78 -12.04 -7.86
C GLU A 128 -29.72 -12.51 -6.87
N PHE A 129 -29.73 -13.80 -6.53
CA PHE A 129 -28.70 -14.44 -5.69
C PHE A 129 -28.04 -15.59 -6.45
N VAL A 130 -26.79 -15.38 -6.85
CA VAL A 130 -25.95 -16.42 -7.46
C VAL A 130 -25.22 -17.19 -6.36
N MET A 131 -25.68 -18.41 -6.07
CA MET A 131 -25.00 -19.30 -5.12
C MET A 131 -23.95 -20.16 -5.82
N ALA A 132 -22.68 -19.92 -5.51
CA ALA A 132 -21.60 -20.84 -5.85
C ALA A 132 -21.69 -22.11 -4.98
N GLY A 133 -21.40 -23.26 -5.59
CA GLY A 133 -21.41 -24.56 -4.92
C GLY A 133 -20.57 -25.58 -5.66
N ARG A 134 -20.14 -26.63 -4.96
CA ARG A 134 -19.33 -27.71 -5.53
C ARG A 134 -20.17 -28.98 -5.65
N VAL A 135 -19.82 -29.85 -6.59
CA VAL A 135 -20.46 -31.16 -6.75
C VAL A 135 -19.48 -32.26 -6.34
N ALA A 136 -19.59 -32.70 -5.09
CA ALA A 136 -18.79 -33.78 -4.53
C ALA A 136 -19.64 -35.06 -4.43
N ALA A 137 -19.09 -36.20 -4.88
CA ALA A 137 -19.73 -37.53 -4.82
C ALA A 137 -21.21 -37.58 -5.32
N GLY A 138 -21.60 -36.71 -6.25
CA GLY A 138 -22.96 -36.63 -6.79
C GLY A 138 -23.96 -35.81 -5.94
N ARG A 139 -23.49 -35.03 -4.96
CA ARG A 139 -24.31 -34.08 -4.18
C ARG A 139 -23.85 -32.64 -4.44
N PHE A 140 -24.79 -31.70 -4.42
CA PHE A 140 -24.50 -30.26 -4.47
C PHE A 140 -24.30 -29.74 -3.05
N GLU A 141 -23.15 -29.12 -2.81
CA GLU A 141 -22.78 -28.52 -1.53
C GLU A 141 -22.68 -27.00 -1.74
N PRO A 142 -23.59 -26.18 -1.14
CA PRO A 142 -23.51 -24.73 -1.24
C PRO A 142 -22.32 -24.22 -0.43
N MET A 143 -21.50 -23.34 -1.01
CA MET A 143 -20.38 -22.76 -0.29
C MET A 143 -20.87 -21.74 0.73
N THR A 144 -20.41 -21.84 1.98
CA THR A 144 -20.52 -20.77 2.97
C THR A 144 -19.53 -19.66 2.65
N THR A 145 -19.79 -18.44 3.12
CA THR A 145 -18.98 -17.24 2.83
C THR A 145 -17.53 -17.30 3.33
N SER A 146 -17.20 -18.27 4.17
CA SER A 146 -15.82 -18.65 4.56
C SER A 146 -14.99 -19.19 3.40
N ASP A 147 -15.60 -19.92 2.46
CA ASP A 147 -14.90 -20.83 1.56
C ASP A 147 -14.57 -20.19 0.19
N SER A 148 -15.03 -18.96 -0.05
CA SER A 148 -15.00 -18.28 -1.35
C SER A 148 -13.97 -17.16 -1.49
N LEU A 149 -13.29 -16.75 -0.41
CA LEU A 149 -12.24 -15.72 -0.46
C LEU A 149 -10.81 -16.28 -0.46
N HIS A 150 -10.60 -17.48 0.07
CA HIS A 150 -9.32 -18.17 0.02
C HIS A 150 -9.22 -19.08 -1.20
N GLY A 151 -8.84 -18.48 -2.34
CA GLY A 151 -8.16 -19.21 -3.41
C GLY A 151 -6.80 -19.66 -2.91
N ALA A 152 -6.76 -20.74 -2.13
CA ALA A 152 -5.60 -21.14 -1.33
C ALA A 152 -4.37 -21.48 -2.20
N VAL A 153 -3.54 -20.46 -2.44
CA VAL A 153 -2.19 -20.62 -2.99
C VAL A 153 -1.42 -21.50 -2.03
N ALA A 154 -1.04 -22.70 -2.47
CA ALA A 154 -0.46 -23.71 -1.59
C ALA A 154 0.80 -23.14 -0.90
N GLY A 155 0.80 -23.09 0.43
CA GLY A 155 1.90 -22.56 1.23
C GLY A 155 1.81 -21.09 1.64
N TYR A 156 0.80 -20.32 1.20
CA TYR A 156 0.57 -18.95 1.68
C TYR A 156 -0.18 -18.92 3.02
N ASP A 157 0.28 -18.11 3.97
CA ASP A 157 -0.32 -17.89 5.29
C ASP A 157 0.05 -16.49 5.85
N PRO A 158 -0.85 -15.50 5.83
CA PRO A 158 -0.55 -14.16 6.36
C PRO A 158 -0.34 -14.16 7.88
N GLY A 159 -0.89 -15.14 8.61
CA GLY A 159 -0.65 -15.32 10.04
C GLY A 159 0.80 -15.71 10.35
N ARG A 160 1.51 -16.29 9.38
CA ARG A 160 2.94 -16.59 9.51
C ARG A 160 3.79 -15.32 9.56
N VAL A 161 3.41 -14.26 8.83
CA VAL A 161 4.11 -12.96 8.88
C VAL A 161 4.03 -12.37 10.28
N VAL A 162 2.84 -12.38 10.90
CA VAL A 162 2.65 -11.89 12.28
C VAL A 162 3.43 -12.75 13.30
N ALA A 163 3.56 -14.06 13.05
CA ALA A 163 4.40 -14.95 13.87
C ALA A 163 5.91 -14.65 13.72
N ASP A 164 6.41 -14.45 12.50
CA ASP A 164 7.82 -14.10 12.23
C ASP A 164 8.19 -12.75 12.83
N LEU A 165 7.31 -11.74 12.68
CA LEU A 165 7.45 -10.42 13.31
C LEU A 165 7.54 -10.54 14.85
N ARG A 166 6.75 -11.44 15.45
CA ARG A 166 6.77 -11.70 16.90
C ARG A 166 8.04 -12.43 17.36
N GLU A 167 8.59 -13.37 16.59
CA GLU A 167 9.89 -13.99 16.87
C GLU A 167 11.04 -12.98 16.70
N LEU A 168 10.99 -12.12 15.67
CA LEU A 168 11.94 -11.02 15.50
C LEU A 168 11.88 -10.04 16.69
N ALA A 169 10.69 -9.66 17.13
CA ALA A 169 10.47 -8.80 18.29
C ALA A 169 10.96 -9.46 19.59
N ALA A 170 10.74 -10.77 19.76
CA ALA A 170 11.25 -11.52 20.92
C ALA A 170 12.78 -11.64 20.93
N ARG A 171 13.40 -11.80 19.75
CA ARG A 171 14.86 -11.97 19.60
C ARG A 171 15.64 -10.65 19.66
N THR A 172 15.05 -9.53 19.22
CA THR A 172 15.75 -8.23 19.06
C THR A 172 15.14 -7.07 19.85
N GLY A 173 13.85 -7.14 20.19
CA GLY A 173 13.19 -6.16 21.06
C GLY A 173 13.54 -6.33 22.54
N GLY A 174 13.02 -5.44 23.39
CA GLY A 174 13.23 -5.46 24.83
C GLY A 174 12.21 -4.59 25.58
N PRO A 175 12.39 -4.33 26.89
CA PRO A 175 11.43 -3.57 27.71
C PRO A 175 11.17 -2.13 27.24
N GLU A 176 12.04 -1.63 26.37
CA GLU A 176 12.04 -0.29 25.80
C GLU A 176 11.79 -0.30 24.28
N GLY A 177 11.29 -1.39 23.69
CA GLY A 177 11.04 -1.51 22.24
C GLY A 177 12.16 -2.20 21.47
N SER A 178 12.20 -2.02 20.15
CA SER A 178 13.26 -2.49 19.27
C SER A 178 14.62 -1.84 19.58
N ARG A 179 15.66 -2.61 19.29
CA ARG A 179 17.07 -2.27 19.50
C ARG A 179 17.92 -2.49 18.24
N ARG A 180 17.27 -2.70 17.07
CA ARG A 180 17.90 -3.01 15.77
C ARG A 180 18.55 -1.76 15.14
N LEU A 181 19.36 -1.01 15.87
CA LEU A 181 20.11 0.11 15.30
C LEU A 181 21.07 -0.44 14.23
N CYS A 182 21.16 0.21 13.07
CA CYS A 182 21.95 -0.34 11.97
C CYS A 182 23.44 -0.51 12.36
N TRP A 183 24.06 -1.55 11.81
CA TRP A 183 25.44 -1.95 12.07
C TRP A 183 25.75 -2.37 13.54
N THR A 184 24.75 -2.63 14.39
CA THR A 184 24.95 -3.22 15.74
C THR A 184 24.68 -4.74 15.77
N PRO A 185 25.10 -5.46 16.83
CA PRO A 185 24.84 -6.89 16.97
C PRO A 185 23.35 -7.28 16.94
N GLU A 186 22.45 -6.42 17.42
CA GLU A 186 21.00 -6.65 17.42
C GLU A 186 20.42 -6.66 15.99
N TRP A 187 20.89 -5.75 15.13
CA TRP A 187 20.52 -5.72 13.71
C TRP A 187 21.14 -6.90 12.94
N LEU A 188 22.39 -7.27 13.24
CA LEU A 188 22.98 -8.50 12.71
C LEU A 188 22.20 -9.75 13.15
N ALA A 189 21.64 -9.76 14.37
CA ALA A 189 20.79 -10.86 14.84
C ALA A 189 19.41 -10.90 14.15
N ALA A 190 18.84 -9.75 13.77
CA ALA A 190 17.65 -9.68 12.91
C ALA A 190 17.94 -10.31 11.53
N ARG A 191 19.06 -9.94 10.92
CA ARG A 191 19.52 -10.49 9.63
C ARG A 191 19.90 -11.96 9.71
N ALA A 192 20.38 -12.45 10.85
CA ALA A 192 20.62 -13.86 11.09
C ALA A 192 19.29 -14.66 11.08
N LEU A 193 18.26 -14.18 11.78
CA LEU A 193 16.90 -14.77 11.77
C LEU A 193 16.32 -14.79 10.34
N LEU A 194 16.43 -13.70 9.58
CA LEU A 194 15.99 -13.68 8.18
C LEU A 194 16.73 -14.74 7.34
N ARG A 195 18.06 -14.89 7.50
CA ARG A 195 18.85 -15.92 6.81
C ARG A 195 18.51 -17.34 7.28
N GLU A 196 18.18 -17.55 8.56
CA GLU A 196 17.67 -18.84 9.08
C GLU A 196 16.38 -19.25 8.35
N SER A 197 15.45 -18.31 8.13
CA SER A 197 14.22 -18.57 7.36
C SER A 197 14.48 -18.77 5.87
N LEU A 198 15.26 -17.91 5.23
CA LEU A 198 15.57 -17.98 3.80
C LEU A 198 16.32 -19.26 3.42
N ALA A 199 17.16 -19.81 4.32
CA ALA A 199 17.86 -21.08 4.11
C ALA A 199 16.92 -22.31 3.96
N THR A 200 15.61 -22.15 4.20
CA THR A 200 14.60 -23.18 3.93
C THR A 200 14.01 -23.11 2.51
N LEU A 201 14.34 -22.06 1.74
CA LEU A 201 13.77 -21.76 0.43
C LEU A 201 14.78 -21.93 -0.71
N PRO A 202 14.32 -22.15 -1.96
CA PRO A 202 15.19 -22.25 -3.14
C PRO A 202 15.61 -20.85 -3.64
N VAL A 203 16.32 -20.10 -2.81
CA VAL A 203 16.73 -18.71 -3.07
C VAL A 203 18.25 -18.52 -3.05
N GLU A 204 18.74 -17.63 -3.91
CA GLU A 204 20.12 -17.18 -3.89
C GLU A 204 20.23 -15.96 -2.97
N ILE A 205 21.04 -16.03 -1.91
CA ILE A 205 21.22 -14.93 -0.94
C ILE A 205 22.53 -14.20 -1.21
N ASP A 206 22.46 -12.89 -1.40
CA ASP A 206 23.59 -11.99 -1.69
C ASP A 206 23.71 -10.89 -0.60
N THR A 207 24.81 -10.14 -0.61
CA THR A 207 24.95 -8.89 0.15
C THR A 207 25.79 -7.92 -0.67
N ASP A 208 25.20 -6.78 -1.02
CA ASP A 208 25.77 -5.86 -2.00
C ASP A 208 26.84 -4.91 -1.41
N GLU A 209 27.40 -4.07 -2.27
CA GLU A 209 28.48 -3.13 -1.95
C GLU A 209 28.03 -1.95 -1.06
N ALA A 210 26.73 -1.84 -0.75
CA ALA A 210 26.16 -0.96 0.26
C ALA A 210 25.76 -1.70 1.55
N GLY A 211 25.81 -3.03 1.55
CA GLY A 211 25.42 -3.88 2.67
C GLY A 211 23.94 -4.23 2.70
N ASN A 212 23.17 -4.05 1.63
CA ASN A 212 21.79 -4.54 1.58
C ASN A 212 21.78 -6.08 1.52
N LEU A 213 20.83 -6.71 2.20
CA LEU A 213 20.65 -8.16 2.17
C LEU A 213 19.62 -8.49 1.09
N TRP A 214 20.05 -9.25 0.07
CA TRP A 214 19.20 -9.64 -1.05
C TRP A 214 18.93 -11.14 -1.03
N ALA A 215 17.73 -11.58 -1.44
CA ALA A 215 17.37 -12.98 -1.63
C ALA A 215 16.51 -13.18 -2.89
N TYR A 216 17.08 -13.84 -3.90
CA TYR A 216 16.47 -14.01 -5.23
C TYR A 216 15.82 -15.39 -5.38
N LEU A 217 14.50 -15.42 -5.57
CA LEU A 217 13.78 -16.56 -6.14
C LEU A 217 13.78 -16.41 -7.67
N ARG A 218 14.62 -17.20 -8.35
CA ARG A 218 14.78 -17.16 -9.81
C ARG A 218 13.49 -17.56 -10.52
N GLY A 219 13.06 -16.73 -11.47
CA GLY A 219 11.92 -16.99 -12.34
C GLY A 219 12.32 -17.55 -13.71
N ALA A 220 11.35 -17.58 -14.63
CA ALA A 220 11.57 -17.93 -16.03
C ALA A 220 12.19 -16.78 -16.86
N SER A 221 12.06 -15.52 -16.40
CA SER A 221 12.83 -14.37 -16.88
C SER A 221 13.82 -13.86 -15.83
N ASP A 222 14.93 -13.29 -16.31
CA ASP A 222 15.88 -12.51 -15.52
C ASP A 222 15.32 -11.12 -15.14
N ASP A 223 14.25 -10.67 -15.81
CA ASP A 223 13.47 -9.49 -15.40
C ASP A 223 13.02 -9.68 -13.94
N THR A 224 13.24 -8.65 -13.11
CA THR A 224 13.14 -8.77 -11.65
C THR A 224 12.11 -7.82 -11.06
N ILE A 225 11.24 -8.34 -10.21
CA ILE A 225 10.44 -7.54 -9.28
C ILE A 225 11.11 -7.58 -7.91
N VAL A 226 11.38 -6.41 -7.35
CA VAL A 226 11.95 -6.26 -6.02
C VAL A 226 10.81 -6.03 -5.03
N VAL A 227 10.86 -6.75 -3.90
CA VAL A 227 9.99 -6.56 -2.75
C VAL A 227 10.85 -6.33 -1.52
N GLY A 228 10.44 -5.47 -0.59
CA GLY A 228 11.26 -5.25 0.60
C GLY A 228 10.84 -4.07 1.46
N SER A 229 11.71 -3.81 2.43
CA SER A 229 11.76 -2.64 3.32
C SER A 229 13.05 -2.82 4.17
N HIS A 230 13.07 -2.44 5.44
CA HIS A 230 14.25 -2.50 6.31
C HIS A 230 14.08 -3.36 7.57
N LEU A 231 15.18 -3.94 8.07
CA LEU A 231 15.25 -4.54 9.41
C LEU A 231 15.92 -3.64 10.47
N ASP A 232 16.49 -2.48 10.12
CA ASP A 232 16.91 -1.52 11.15
C ASP A 232 15.73 -0.72 11.72
N SER A 233 15.94 -0.07 12.88
CA SER A 233 14.95 0.75 13.58
C SER A 233 15.63 1.83 14.43
N VAL A 234 14.93 2.92 14.74
CA VAL A 234 15.33 3.86 15.79
C VAL A 234 15.55 3.15 17.12
N PRO A 235 16.43 3.68 17.99
CA PRO A 235 16.48 3.27 19.39
C PRO A 235 15.12 3.48 20.04
N LYS A 236 14.50 2.39 20.53
CA LYS A 236 13.14 2.34 21.08
C LYS A 236 11.98 2.40 20.07
N GLY A 237 12.22 2.13 18.79
CA GLY A 237 11.14 1.91 17.81
C GLY A 237 10.24 0.71 18.18
N GLY A 238 9.15 0.51 17.47
CA GLY A 238 8.27 -0.63 17.70
C GLY A 238 8.74 -1.91 17.01
N TRP A 239 7.77 -2.74 16.63
CA TRP A 239 7.99 -4.08 16.14
C TRP A 239 7.58 -4.29 14.68
N LEU A 240 7.00 -3.26 14.06
CA LEU A 240 6.39 -3.31 12.73
C LEU A 240 7.12 -2.42 11.72
N ASP A 241 7.64 -1.27 12.18
CA ASP A 241 8.43 -0.32 11.37
C ASP A 241 9.56 -1.03 10.61
N GLY A 242 9.54 -0.88 9.28
CA GLY A 242 10.32 -1.63 8.28
C GLY A 242 10.03 -3.15 8.20
N ALA A 243 10.05 -3.81 9.36
CA ALA A 243 10.03 -5.26 9.48
C ALA A 243 8.80 -5.91 8.84
N LEU A 244 7.65 -5.22 8.82
CA LEU A 244 6.43 -5.69 8.14
C LEU A 244 6.69 -5.96 6.65
N GLY A 245 7.35 -5.05 5.94
CA GLY A 245 7.64 -5.20 4.50
C GLY A 245 8.58 -6.37 4.22
N VAL A 246 9.62 -6.52 5.04
CA VAL A 246 10.60 -7.62 4.92
C VAL A 246 9.95 -8.98 5.20
N MET A 247 9.11 -9.10 6.23
CA MET A 247 8.45 -10.37 6.58
C MET A 247 7.28 -10.71 5.64
N ALA A 248 6.55 -9.72 5.13
CA ALA A 248 5.56 -9.92 4.07
C ALA A 248 6.21 -10.40 2.76
N GLY A 249 7.36 -9.82 2.39
CA GLY A 249 8.15 -10.29 1.25
C GLY A 249 8.70 -11.71 1.45
N LEU A 250 9.08 -12.09 2.67
CA LEU A 250 9.47 -13.47 3.01
C LEU A 250 8.31 -14.47 2.83
N GLU A 251 7.08 -14.11 3.21
CA GLU A 251 5.90 -14.96 2.97
C GLU A 251 5.51 -15.04 1.48
N LEU A 252 5.69 -13.96 0.72
CA LEU A 252 5.57 -14.01 -0.74
C LEU A 252 6.57 -15.02 -1.34
N LEU A 253 7.84 -15.01 -0.91
CA LEU A 253 8.84 -15.97 -1.38
C LEU A 253 8.46 -17.42 -1.05
N ARG A 254 7.92 -17.70 0.15
CA ARG A 254 7.40 -19.02 0.53
C ARG A 254 6.23 -19.45 -0.36
N SER A 255 5.26 -18.55 -0.54
CA SER A 255 4.06 -18.78 -1.35
C SER A 255 4.41 -19.08 -2.81
N LEU A 256 5.28 -18.28 -3.42
CA LEU A 256 5.69 -18.47 -4.81
C LEU A 256 6.53 -19.74 -4.99
N ALA A 257 7.52 -19.98 -4.13
CA ALA A 257 8.36 -21.19 -4.21
C ALA A 257 7.55 -22.49 -4.05
N ALA A 258 6.45 -22.46 -3.31
CA ALA A 258 5.52 -23.59 -3.17
C ALA A 258 4.64 -23.84 -4.43
N THR A 259 4.49 -22.84 -5.31
CA THR A 259 3.85 -23.00 -6.64
C THR A 259 4.82 -23.44 -7.75
N GLY A 260 6.13 -23.23 -7.57
CA GLY A 260 7.18 -23.61 -8.52
C GLY A 260 8.07 -22.43 -8.92
N THR A 261 8.53 -22.44 -10.18
CA THR A 261 9.31 -21.33 -10.77
C THR A 261 8.35 -20.21 -11.22
N PRO A 262 8.46 -18.97 -10.69
CA PRO A 262 7.61 -17.85 -11.13
C PRO A 262 7.92 -17.40 -12.56
N ALA A 263 7.03 -16.61 -13.17
CA ALA A 263 7.25 -16.09 -14.54
C ALA A 263 8.44 -15.12 -14.63
N VAL A 264 8.66 -14.32 -13.58
CA VAL A 264 9.72 -13.31 -13.45
C VAL A 264 10.52 -13.57 -12.17
N THR A 265 11.76 -13.11 -12.09
CA THR A 265 12.56 -13.25 -10.86
C THR A 265 12.01 -12.35 -9.77
N ILE A 266 11.93 -12.86 -8.53
CA ILE A 266 11.51 -12.08 -7.36
C ILE A 266 12.71 -11.92 -6.43
N ALA A 267 13.02 -10.68 -6.06
CA ALA A 267 14.10 -10.37 -5.13
C ALA A 267 13.51 -9.77 -3.85
N LEU A 268 13.64 -10.46 -2.73
CA LEU A 268 13.48 -9.82 -1.42
C LEU A 268 14.72 -9.00 -1.09
N VAL A 269 14.53 -7.77 -0.64
CA VAL A 269 15.58 -6.92 -0.09
C VAL A 269 15.24 -6.49 1.34
N ASP A 270 16.25 -6.55 2.19
CA ASP A 270 16.32 -5.86 3.48
C ASP A 270 17.39 -4.78 3.35
N TRP A 271 16.94 -3.53 3.22
CA TRP A 271 17.80 -2.36 3.02
C TRP A 271 18.63 -2.06 4.27
N ALA A 272 19.76 -1.37 4.10
CA ALA A 272 20.67 -1.02 5.20
C ALA A 272 20.59 0.46 5.60
N ASP A 273 20.33 0.75 6.88
CA ASP A 273 20.26 2.10 7.46
C ASP A 273 19.17 2.95 6.76
N GLU A 274 17.95 2.40 6.66
CA GLU A 274 16.78 3.18 6.20
C GLU A 274 16.54 4.32 7.17
N GLU A 275 16.50 4.03 8.48
CA GLU A 275 16.16 5.04 9.47
C GLU A 275 17.25 6.11 9.56
N GLY A 276 18.50 5.71 9.31
CA GLY A 276 19.67 6.56 9.49
C GLY A 276 19.91 6.93 10.96
N ALA A 277 19.24 6.26 11.91
CA ALA A 277 19.14 6.69 13.30
C ALA A 277 20.49 6.72 14.04
N ARG A 278 21.52 6.07 13.47
CA ARG A 278 22.90 6.09 13.95
C ARG A 278 23.70 7.29 13.44
N PHE A 279 23.65 7.58 12.14
CA PHE A 279 24.53 8.54 11.46
C PHE A 279 23.85 9.82 10.94
N GLY A 280 22.52 9.92 11.03
CA GLY A 280 21.74 11.08 10.57
C GLY A 280 21.49 11.14 9.07
N ARG A 281 21.79 10.08 8.31
CA ARG A 281 21.44 9.91 6.89
C ARG A 281 20.62 8.63 6.74
N SER A 282 19.31 8.82 6.66
CA SER A 282 18.31 7.80 6.29
C SER A 282 18.53 7.29 4.87
N LEU A 283 17.89 6.18 4.48
CA LEU A 283 17.87 5.59 3.13
C LEU A 283 19.27 5.25 2.58
N PHE A 284 20.24 4.86 3.41
CA PHE A 284 21.63 4.67 2.96
C PHE A 284 21.73 3.58 1.87
N GLY A 285 21.13 2.42 2.13
CA GLY A 285 21.17 1.25 1.26
C GLY A 285 20.48 1.43 -0.09
N SER A 286 19.27 1.99 -0.11
CA SER A 286 18.53 2.27 -1.35
C SER A 286 19.13 3.44 -2.13
N ALA A 287 19.57 4.51 -1.45
CA ALA A 287 20.27 5.62 -2.11
C ALA A 287 21.59 5.19 -2.75
N ALA A 288 22.28 4.19 -2.21
CA ALA A 288 23.44 3.59 -2.84
C ALA A 288 23.09 2.79 -4.11
N VAL A 289 22.06 1.95 -4.05
CA VAL A 289 21.60 1.14 -5.21
C VAL A 289 21.01 2.00 -6.33
N VAL A 290 20.39 3.13 -6.00
CA VAL A 290 19.92 4.13 -6.98
C VAL A 290 21.04 5.11 -7.39
N GLY A 291 22.11 5.22 -6.61
CA GLY A 291 23.22 6.15 -6.87
C GLY A 291 22.90 7.62 -6.60
N SER A 292 21.99 7.89 -5.66
CA SER A 292 21.65 9.22 -5.13
C SER A 292 22.42 9.57 -3.85
N LEU A 293 23.17 8.62 -3.28
CA LEU A 293 23.98 8.82 -2.08
C LEU A 293 25.17 9.77 -2.35
N ASP A 294 25.20 10.92 -1.66
CA ASP A 294 26.40 11.76 -1.61
C ASP A 294 27.48 11.08 -0.74
N VAL A 295 28.39 10.38 -1.40
CA VAL A 295 29.52 9.67 -0.80
C VAL A 295 30.48 10.62 -0.07
N VAL A 296 30.61 11.88 -0.52
CA VAL A 296 31.50 12.88 0.10
C VAL A 296 30.90 13.38 1.41
N ALA A 297 29.59 13.63 1.43
CA ALA A 297 28.87 13.92 2.68
C ALA A 297 28.90 12.71 3.63
N ALA A 298 28.62 11.50 3.12
CA ALA A 298 28.61 10.26 3.91
C ALA A 298 29.96 9.99 4.61
N ALA A 299 31.09 10.24 3.94
CA ALA A 299 32.43 10.11 4.51
C ALA A 299 32.70 11.05 5.71
N THR A 300 31.87 12.09 5.93
CA THR A 300 31.98 13.01 7.08
C THR A 300 31.05 12.66 8.25
N LEU A 301 30.21 11.63 8.12
CA LEU A 301 29.23 11.27 9.14
C LEU A 301 29.87 10.53 10.34
N VAL A 302 29.39 10.85 11.53
CA VAL A 302 29.89 10.35 12.82
C VAL A 302 28.69 10.03 13.71
N ASP A 303 28.72 8.89 14.40
CA ASP A 303 27.67 8.52 15.36
C ASP A 303 27.77 9.29 16.70
N LYS A 304 26.79 9.10 17.58
CA LYS A 304 26.66 9.84 18.85
C LYS A 304 27.80 9.54 19.83
N GLU A 305 28.46 8.40 19.63
CA GLU A 305 29.57 7.88 20.41
C GLU A 305 30.94 8.32 19.85
N GLY A 306 31.00 8.79 18.61
CA GLY A 306 32.17 9.39 17.97
C GLY A 306 32.83 8.54 16.88
N HIS A 307 32.22 7.44 16.44
CA HIS A 307 32.76 6.58 15.36
C HIS A 307 32.36 7.14 13.99
N GLN A 308 33.30 7.15 13.03
CA GLN A 308 33.02 7.57 11.65
C GLN A 308 32.30 6.47 10.87
N LEU A 309 31.35 6.84 10.01
CA LEU A 309 30.58 5.89 9.18
C LEU A 309 31.49 4.92 8.41
N GLU A 310 32.52 5.44 7.72
CA GLU A 310 33.44 4.63 6.92
C GLU A 310 34.19 3.57 7.76
N GLN A 311 34.46 3.86 9.04
CA GLN A 311 35.09 2.88 9.94
C GLN A 311 34.09 1.77 10.31
N VAL A 312 32.86 2.14 10.66
CA VAL A 312 31.82 1.21 11.11
C VAL A 312 31.37 0.28 9.97
N ILE A 313 31.10 0.79 8.77
CA ILE A 313 30.73 -0.06 7.63
C ILE A 313 31.93 -0.92 7.17
N GLY A 314 33.17 -0.43 7.37
CA GLY A 314 34.40 -1.17 7.14
C GLY A 314 34.56 -2.42 8.02
N GLU A 315 34.00 -2.44 9.23
CA GLU A 315 33.94 -3.65 10.09
C GLU A 315 33.07 -4.76 9.47
N HIS A 316 32.10 -4.40 8.62
CA HIS A 316 31.22 -5.32 7.87
C HIS A 316 31.74 -5.59 6.44
N GLY A 317 32.94 -5.12 6.09
CA GLY A 317 33.58 -5.33 4.79
C GLY A 317 33.16 -4.36 3.68
N ILE A 318 32.34 -3.36 3.99
CA ILE A 318 31.81 -2.37 3.05
C ILE A 318 32.80 -1.20 2.94
N THR A 319 32.89 -0.55 1.77
CA THR A 319 33.69 0.68 1.61
C THR A 319 32.96 1.70 0.75
N LEU A 320 33.04 2.98 1.14
CA LEU A 320 32.47 4.10 0.37
C LEU A 320 33.07 4.21 -1.05
N ALA A 321 34.28 3.68 -1.27
CA ALA A 321 34.93 3.65 -2.58
C ALA A 321 34.40 2.55 -3.53
N ALA A 322 33.61 1.59 -3.04
CA ALA A 322 33.03 0.49 -3.83
C ALA A 322 31.50 0.60 -3.98
N ILE A 323 30.86 1.52 -3.28
CA ILE A 323 29.40 1.57 -3.06
C ILE A 323 28.57 1.72 -4.35
N ASP A 324 29.12 2.38 -5.38
CA ASP A 324 28.54 2.45 -6.73
C ASP A 324 28.30 1.07 -7.38
N GLY A 325 29.00 0.03 -6.90
CA GLY A 325 28.79 -1.36 -7.33
C GLY A 325 27.36 -1.86 -7.05
N ALA A 326 26.71 -1.35 -6.00
CA ALA A 326 25.37 -1.76 -5.61
C ALA A 326 24.33 -1.45 -6.71
N ARG A 327 24.58 -0.40 -7.51
CA ARG A 327 23.73 -0.01 -8.66
C ARG A 327 23.56 -1.11 -9.72
N THR A 328 24.46 -2.09 -9.77
CA THR A 328 24.32 -3.25 -10.65
C THR A 328 23.04 -4.06 -10.40
N ARG A 329 22.48 -4.01 -9.18
CA ARG A 329 21.26 -4.75 -8.81
C ARG A 329 20.01 -4.20 -9.49
N LEU A 330 20.00 -2.94 -9.95
CA LEU A 330 18.88 -2.37 -10.73
C LEU A 330 18.81 -2.84 -12.19
N SER A 331 19.86 -3.49 -12.71
CA SER A 331 20.03 -3.75 -14.16
C SER A 331 18.86 -4.44 -14.88
N ASN A 332 18.13 -5.31 -14.19
CA ASN A 332 16.96 -6.03 -14.71
C ASN A 332 15.64 -5.68 -13.97
N VAL A 333 15.64 -4.69 -13.08
CA VAL A 333 14.48 -4.40 -12.21
C VAL A 333 13.37 -3.71 -13.00
N LYS A 334 12.12 -4.17 -12.80
CA LYS A 334 10.91 -3.68 -13.47
C LYS A 334 9.90 -3.04 -12.53
N ALA A 335 9.86 -3.50 -11.30
CA ALA A 335 9.02 -2.93 -10.26
C ALA A 335 9.67 -3.05 -8.88
N TYR A 336 9.36 -2.09 -8.01
CA TYR A 336 9.59 -2.17 -6.57
C TYR A 336 8.26 -2.06 -5.83
N LEU A 337 7.99 -2.98 -4.91
CA LEU A 337 6.77 -2.98 -4.10
C LEU A 337 7.11 -3.16 -2.61
N GLU A 338 6.53 -2.32 -1.77
CA GLU A 338 6.78 -2.29 -0.33
C GLU A 338 5.46 -2.19 0.44
N VAL A 339 5.33 -2.89 1.56
CA VAL A 339 4.18 -2.78 2.47
C VAL A 339 4.67 -2.34 3.84
N HIS A 340 4.00 -1.36 4.40
CA HIS A 340 4.47 -0.64 5.58
C HIS A 340 3.32 -0.26 6.51
N ILE A 341 3.62 0.18 7.73
CA ILE A 341 2.64 0.87 8.58
C ILE A 341 2.50 2.33 8.15
N GLU A 342 1.33 2.94 8.37
CA GLU A 342 1.04 4.35 8.01
C GLU A 342 1.95 5.34 8.76
N GLN A 343 2.41 4.96 9.97
CA GLN A 343 3.10 5.84 10.93
C GLN A 343 2.26 7.09 11.28
N GLY A 344 0.93 6.96 11.16
CA GLY A 344 -0.03 8.04 11.25
C GLY A 344 -1.44 7.55 11.62
N PRO A 345 -2.35 8.46 12.01
CA PRO A 345 -3.66 8.11 12.57
C PRO A 345 -4.79 8.14 11.52
N ILE A 346 -4.51 8.29 10.22
CA ILE A 346 -5.55 8.61 9.24
C ILE A 346 -6.47 7.42 9.00
N LEU A 347 -5.93 6.22 8.76
CA LEU A 347 -6.70 4.99 8.58
C LEU A 347 -7.49 4.65 9.84
N GLU A 348 -6.86 4.73 11.03
CA GLU A 348 -7.56 4.55 12.31
C GLU A 348 -8.73 5.54 12.47
N SER A 349 -8.54 6.81 12.10
CA SER A 349 -9.59 7.84 12.17
C SER A 349 -10.73 7.64 11.17
N MET A 350 -10.49 6.90 10.08
CA MET A 350 -11.50 6.49 9.10
C MET A 350 -12.18 5.16 9.48
N GLY A 351 -11.61 4.42 10.43
CA GLY A 351 -12.04 3.07 10.79
C GLY A 351 -11.62 2.02 9.77
N LEU A 352 -10.47 2.22 9.11
CA LEU A 352 -9.93 1.39 8.03
C LEU A 352 -8.63 0.70 8.45
N GLY A 353 -8.36 -0.46 7.84
CA GLY A 353 -7.19 -1.29 8.09
C GLY A 353 -6.03 -1.03 7.15
N ILE A 354 -6.29 -0.77 5.87
CA ILE A 354 -5.26 -0.60 4.82
C ILE A 354 -5.56 0.54 3.83
N CYS A 355 -4.56 0.95 3.03
CA CYS A 355 -4.81 1.76 1.82
C CYS A 355 -3.71 1.63 0.75
N THR A 356 -4.02 2.11 -0.45
CA THR A 356 -3.03 2.34 -1.51
C THR A 356 -2.23 3.60 -1.19
N VAL A 357 -0.90 3.54 -1.32
CA VAL A 357 -0.05 4.72 -1.18
C VAL A 357 0.17 5.36 -2.56
N THR A 358 -0.08 6.67 -2.70
CA THR A 358 0.03 7.36 -4.02
C THR A 358 1.44 7.80 -4.39
N GLY A 359 2.36 7.76 -3.43
CA GLY A 359 3.72 8.29 -3.51
C GLY A 359 4.17 8.87 -2.18
N THR A 360 5.42 9.33 -2.12
CA THR A 360 5.96 10.01 -0.92
C THR A 360 6.02 11.52 -1.12
N LYS A 361 5.66 12.28 -0.08
CA LYS A 361 5.63 13.76 -0.14
C LYS A 361 7.05 14.30 -0.27
N GLY A 362 7.23 15.26 -1.19
CA GLY A 362 8.46 16.03 -1.26
C GLY A 362 8.61 16.91 -0.02
N ILE A 363 9.85 17.19 0.38
CA ILE A 363 10.17 17.90 1.61
C ILE A 363 11.09 19.06 1.27
N GLU A 364 10.75 20.26 1.76
CA GLU A 364 11.61 21.44 1.78
C GLU A 364 11.98 21.76 3.24
N ARG A 365 13.28 21.83 3.56
CA ARG A 365 13.77 22.27 4.88
C ARG A 365 14.81 23.38 4.78
N GLU A 366 14.55 24.48 5.48
CA GLU A 366 15.43 25.64 5.60
C GLU A 366 15.57 26.04 7.07
N ARG A 367 16.70 26.68 7.41
CA ARG A 367 16.81 27.53 8.59
C ARG A 367 16.60 28.98 8.16
N VAL A 368 15.53 29.60 8.65
CA VAL A 368 15.21 31.01 8.37
C VAL A 368 15.76 31.86 9.51
N ILE A 369 16.58 32.86 9.20
CA ILE A 369 17.35 33.63 10.18
C ILE A 369 16.97 35.10 10.09
N PHE A 370 16.15 35.57 11.04
CA PHE A 370 15.76 36.96 11.17
C PHE A 370 16.81 37.74 11.96
N ARG A 371 17.25 38.89 11.43
CA ARG A 371 18.23 39.78 12.06
C ARG A 371 17.64 41.15 12.33
N GLY A 372 17.74 41.60 13.57
CA GLY A 372 17.26 42.89 14.04
C GLY A 372 18.34 43.59 14.87
N GLN A 373 17.93 44.24 15.96
CA GLN A 373 18.83 44.97 16.86
C GLN A 373 18.54 44.63 18.31
N ALA A 374 19.50 43.96 18.96
CA ALA A 374 19.44 43.71 20.39
C ALA A 374 19.45 45.04 21.17
N ALA A 375 18.51 45.21 22.09
CA ALA A 375 18.32 46.43 22.87
C ALA A 375 17.71 46.10 24.25
N HIS A 376 17.80 47.02 25.23
CA HIS A 376 17.27 46.78 26.58
C HIS A 376 15.73 46.86 26.62
N SER A 377 15.06 45.80 27.09
CA SER A 377 13.61 45.60 26.94
C SER A 377 12.75 46.61 27.71
N GLY A 378 13.29 47.21 28.78
CA GLY A 378 12.60 48.23 29.58
C GLY A 378 12.82 49.68 29.15
N THR A 379 13.78 49.98 28.26
CA THR A 379 14.12 51.36 27.87
C THR A 379 14.08 51.62 26.37
N MET A 380 14.08 50.58 25.52
CA MET A 380 13.88 50.75 24.08
C MET A 380 12.38 50.89 23.76
N PRO A 381 11.89 52.05 23.26
CA PRO A 381 10.48 52.23 22.93
C PRO A 381 10.04 51.26 21.83
N MET A 382 8.80 50.75 21.89
CA MET A 382 8.30 49.76 20.94
C MET A 382 8.47 50.18 19.48
N ALA A 383 8.13 51.43 19.15
CA ALA A 383 8.23 52.00 17.79
C ALA A 383 9.67 52.28 17.31
N MET A 384 10.69 51.88 18.07
CA MET A 384 12.12 51.97 17.70
C MET A 384 12.79 50.58 17.68
N ARG A 385 12.05 49.50 17.90
CA ARG A 385 12.60 48.14 17.92
C ARG A 385 12.77 47.60 16.51
N HIS A 386 13.82 46.80 16.36
CA HIS A 386 14.00 45.89 15.23
C HIS A 386 14.01 44.48 15.86
N ASP A 387 12.83 43.94 16.15
CA ASP A 387 12.67 42.75 17.00
C ASP A 387 12.59 41.49 16.13
N SER A 388 13.67 40.72 16.12
CA SER A 388 13.78 39.52 15.26
C SER A 388 12.78 38.42 15.63
N PHE A 389 12.28 38.40 16.88
CA PHE A 389 11.30 37.42 17.31
C PHE A 389 9.87 37.81 16.91
N LEU A 390 9.55 39.12 16.84
CA LEU A 390 8.29 39.57 16.24
C LEU A 390 8.27 39.25 14.73
N ALA A 391 9.39 39.44 14.01
CA ALA A 391 9.51 39.04 12.61
C ALA A 391 9.28 37.52 12.44
N ALA A 392 10.01 36.70 13.21
CA ALA A 392 9.82 35.25 13.19
C ALA A 392 8.39 34.80 13.58
N SER A 393 7.73 35.51 14.50
CA SER A 393 6.35 35.22 14.93
C SER A 393 5.33 35.55 13.84
N ARG A 394 5.50 36.67 13.10
CA ARG A 394 4.67 36.99 11.93
C ARG A 394 4.84 35.94 10.84
N PHE A 395 6.08 35.55 10.56
CA PHE A 395 6.41 34.51 9.60
C PHE A 395 5.76 33.17 9.98
N ALA A 396 5.84 32.74 11.24
CA ALA A 396 5.23 31.50 11.72
C ALA A 396 3.70 31.43 11.48
N LEU A 397 2.99 32.54 11.70
CA LEU A 397 1.55 32.63 11.46
C LEU A 397 1.22 32.59 9.95
N ALA A 398 2.01 33.26 9.12
CA ALA A 398 1.83 33.25 7.67
C ALA A 398 2.16 31.88 7.06
N LEU A 399 3.22 31.22 7.53
CA LEU A 399 3.64 29.88 7.11
C LEU A 399 2.52 28.84 7.32
N ALA A 400 1.90 28.83 8.50
CA ALA A 400 0.78 27.94 8.81
C ALA A 400 -0.44 28.16 7.90
N GLU A 401 -0.61 29.37 7.36
CA GLU A 401 -1.67 29.71 6.40
C GLU A 401 -1.27 29.47 4.94
N ILE A 402 0.02 29.32 4.64
CA ILE A 402 0.50 28.80 3.35
C ILE A 402 0.20 27.29 3.29
N GLY A 403 0.49 26.54 4.36
CA GLY A 403 0.17 25.11 4.44
C GLY A 403 -1.30 24.81 4.15
N ARG A 404 -2.22 25.38 4.95
CA ARG A 404 -3.67 25.18 4.79
C ARG A 404 -4.20 25.48 3.39
N ARG A 405 -3.66 26.50 2.71
CA ARG A 405 -4.19 26.97 1.42
C ARG A 405 -3.78 26.09 0.25
N HIS A 406 -2.69 25.34 0.41
CA HIS A 406 -2.16 24.40 -0.59
C HIS A 406 -2.42 22.92 -0.23
N ASP A 407 -3.20 22.65 0.83
CA ASP A 407 -3.36 21.32 1.46
C ASP A 407 -2.02 20.64 1.82
N GLY A 408 -1.01 21.47 2.13
CA GLY A 408 0.33 21.04 2.51
C GLY A 408 0.58 21.17 4.01
N VAL A 409 1.44 20.31 4.54
CA VAL A 409 1.88 20.42 5.94
C VAL A 409 3.07 21.36 6.05
N THR A 410 3.07 22.23 7.06
CA THR A 410 4.14 23.21 7.32
C THR A 410 4.41 23.34 8.81
N THR A 411 5.66 23.20 9.23
CA THR A 411 6.04 23.10 10.64
C THR A 411 7.26 23.96 10.96
N ILE A 412 7.21 24.68 12.10
CA ILE A 412 8.40 25.22 12.77
C ILE A 412 8.72 24.33 13.96
N GLY A 413 9.69 23.43 13.79
CA GLY A 413 10.10 22.47 14.82
C GLY A 413 11.08 23.05 15.86
N HIS A 414 11.71 24.18 15.56
CA HIS A 414 12.69 24.83 16.43
C HIS A 414 12.69 26.35 16.25
N ALA A 415 12.82 27.08 17.36
CA ALA A 415 12.98 28.53 17.37
C ALA A 415 13.97 28.93 18.49
N GLN A 416 14.96 29.75 18.15
CA GLN A 416 16.01 30.19 19.09
C GLN A 416 16.31 31.68 18.91
N CYS A 417 16.34 32.42 20.03
CA CYS A 417 16.56 33.86 20.05
C CYS A 417 17.88 34.21 20.73
N TRP A 418 18.62 35.17 20.17
CA TRP A 418 19.80 35.79 20.79
C TRP A 418 19.52 37.27 21.12
N PRO A 419 19.95 37.76 22.30
CA PRO A 419 20.76 37.07 23.31
C PRO A 419 19.98 36.10 24.23
N GLY A 420 18.68 35.91 24.04
CA GLY A 420 17.91 34.88 24.74
C GLY A 420 17.59 35.18 26.20
N VAL A 421 17.70 36.44 26.64
CA VAL A 421 17.43 36.87 28.02
C VAL A 421 16.23 37.81 28.10
N VAL A 422 15.40 37.66 29.14
CA VAL A 422 14.13 38.39 29.33
C VAL A 422 14.27 39.93 29.39
N THR A 423 15.46 40.44 29.70
CA THR A 423 15.78 41.87 29.75
C THR A 423 16.23 42.47 28.41
N ALA A 424 16.22 41.70 27.32
CA ALA A 424 16.65 42.13 26.01
C ALA A 424 15.60 41.89 24.92
N VAL A 425 15.50 42.84 23.98
CA VAL A 425 14.90 42.66 22.66
C VAL A 425 15.77 41.68 21.87
N PRO A 426 15.21 40.64 21.22
CA PRO A 426 15.95 39.75 20.33
C PRO A 426 16.57 40.51 19.14
N GLY A 427 17.89 40.33 18.96
CA GLY A 427 18.64 40.88 17.82
C GLY A 427 18.89 39.85 16.72
N GLU A 428 18.77 38.57 17.01
CA GLU A 428 18.77 37.48 16.03
C GLU A 428 17.77 36.41 16.48
N THR A 429 16.97 35.89 15.55
CA THR A 429 16.07 34.76 15.78
C THR A 429 16.21 33.77 14.63
N ARG A 430 16.60 32.54 14.95
CA ARG A 430 16.66 31.42 13.99
C ARG A 430 15.45 30.54 14.20
N VAL A 431 14.78 30.16 13.11
CA VAL A 431 13.74 29.12 13.12
C VAL A 431 14.09 28.04 12.10
N THR A 432 13.73 26.79 12.37
CA THR A 432 13.67 25.77 11.31
C THR A 432 12.28 25.76 10.69
N MET A 433 12.22 25.41 9.41
CA MET A 433 11.01 25.39 8.60
C MET A 433 11.02 24.08 7.81
N ASP A 434 9.95 23.29 7.90
CA ASP A 434 9.70 22.03 7.16
C ASP A 434 8.37 22.21 6.41
N MET A 435 8.35 22.00 5.09
CA MET A 435 7.14 21.93 4.27
C MET A 435 7.07 20.58 3.57
N ARG A 436 5.88 19.96 3.47
CA ARG A 436 5.69 18.75 2.66
C ARG A 436 4.39 18.76 1.86
N HIS A 437 4.48 18.28 0.62
CA HIS A 437 3.34 18.15 -0.30
C HIS A 437 3.61 17.08 -1.37
N ILE A 438 2.55 16.49 -1.96
CA ILE A 438 2.68 15.40 -2.97
C ILE A 438 2.76 15.91 -4.42
N SER A 439 2.10 17.02 -4.76
CA SER A 439 2.37 17.75 -6.01
C SER A 439 3.63 18.60 -5.88
N HIS A 440 4.51 18.48 -6.88
CA HIS A 440 5.69 19.32 -7.07
C HIS A 440 5.34 20.81 -7.14
N ASP A 441 4.28 21.14 -7.90
CA ASP A 441 3.97 22.54 -8.21
C ASP A 441 3.40 23.29 -7.00
N SER A 442 2.59 22.62 -6.16
CA SER A 442 2.17 23.21 -4.89
C SER A 442 3.34 23.35 -3.93
N LEU A 443 4.27 22.39 -3.85
CA LEU A 443 5.46 22.50 -2.99
C LEU A 443 6.35 23.69 -3.42
N ALA A 444 6.54 23.87 -4.73
CA ALA A 444 7.27 25.01 -5.29
C ALA A 444 6.54 26.35 -5.04
N ALA A 445 5.21 26.39 -5.15
CA ALA A 445 4.40 27.57 -4.84
C ALA A 445 4.47 27.92 -3.35
N MET A 446 4.25 26.94 -2.46
CA MET A 446 4.41 27.04 -1.02
C MET A 446 5.78 27.59 -0.63
N PHE A 447 6.86 27.05 -1.21
CA PHE A 447 8.23 27.52 -0.96
C PHE A 447 8.47 28.96 -1.46
N SER A 448 7.86 29.34 -2.59
CA SER A 448 7.91 30.71 -3.10
C SER A 448 7.19 31.70 -2.18
N GLU A 449 5.96 31.37 -1.77
CA GLU A 449 5.18 32.16 -0.81
C GLU A 449 5.86 32.26 0.57
N MET A 450 6.50 31.18 1.04
CA MET A 450 7.24 31.15 2.30
C MET A 450 8.35 32.20 2.32
N LYS A 451 9.14 32.31 1.24
CA LYS A 451 10.19 33.34 1.11
C LYS A 451 9.62 34.76 1.06
N GLN A 452 8.48 34.95 0.41
CA GLN A 452 7.80 36.25 0.39
C GLN A 452 7.29 36.63 1.79
N ALA A 453 6.60 35.71 2.47
CA ALA A 453 6.07 35.91 3.82
C ALA A 453 7.19 36.20 4.84
N ALA A 454 8.35 35.55 4.72
CA ALA A 454 9.53 35.84 5.53
C ALA A 454 10.11 37.24 5.24
N ALA A 455 10.20 37.65 3.97
CA ALA A 455 10.67 38.98 3.59
C ALA A 455 9.70 40.10 4.07
N ASP A 456 8.39 39.88 3.96
CA ASP A 456 7.35 40.80 4.44
C ASP A 456 7.37 40.90 5.97
N ALA A 457 7.50 39.77 6.67
CA ALA A 457 7.60 39.72 8.12
C ALA A 457 8.86 40.41 8.67
N ALA A 458 10.00 40.25 7.99
CA ALA A 458 11.23 40.98 8.30
C ALA A 458 11.05 42.48 8.09
N THR A 459 10.51 42.88 6.92
CA THR A 459 10.26 44.28 6.57
C THR A 459 9.32 44.98 7.56
N ALA A 460 8.26 44.30 8.01
CA ALA A 460 7.27 44.82 8.95
C ALA A 460 7.84 45.19 10.34
N GLU A 461 8.92 44.51 10.76
CA GLU A 461 9.62 44.77 12.03
C GLU A 461 11.01 45.40 11.82
N GLY A 462 11.29 45.92 10.61
CA GLY A 462 12.56 46.58 10.28
C GLY A 462 13.80 45.66 10.34
N CYS A 463 13.61 44.35 10.22
CA CYS A 463 14.63 43.31 10.22
C CYS A 463 15.09 42.93 8.80
N THR A 464 16.18 42.18 8.70
CA THR A 464 16.52 41.39 7.49
C THR A 464 16.25 39.90 7.73
N VAL A 465 16.26 39.11 6.65
CA VAL A 465 16.15 37.65 6.72
C VAL A 465 17.16 36.97 5.80
N ASP A 466 17.89 35.99 6.33
CA ASP A 466 18.76 35.07 5.60
C ASP A 466 18.19 33.64 5.65
N TYR A 467 18.72 32.75 4.80
CA TYR A 467 18.35 31.34 4.73
C TYR A 467 19.59 30.45 4.72
N GLU A 468 19.57 29.35 5.47
CA GLU A 468 20.55 28.26 5.36
C GLU A 468 19.80 26.98 4.96
N HIS A 469 20.11 26.42 3.79
CA HIS A 469 19.47 25.19 3.31
C HIS A 469 19.81 24.01 4.23
N ILE A 470 18.80 23.18 4.54
CA ILE A 470 18.98 21.98 5.38
C ILE A 470 18.81 20.71 4.54
N PHE A 471 17.71 20.59 3.80
CA PHE A 471 17.37 19.38 3.05
C PHE A 471 16.29 19.66 1.99
N ARG A 472 16.39 19.01 0.82
CA ARG A 472 15.35 18.96 -0.20
C ARG A 472 15.23 17.55 -0.75
N ILE A 473 14.00 17.08 -0.92
CA ILE A 473 13.67 15.94 -1.78
C ILE A 473 12.41 16.30 -2.59
N PRO A 474 12.37 16.08 -3.92
CA PRO A 474 11.15 16.28 -4.70
C PRO A 474 10.07 15.26 -4.28
N PRO A 475 8.78 15.52 -4.54
CA PRO A 475 7.74 14.51 -4.36
C PRO A 475 7.90 13.37 -5.36
N MET A 476 7.63 12.15 -4.89
CA MET A 476 7.85 10.91 -5.64
C MET A 476 6.50 10.20 -5.86
N PRO A 477 5.71 10.59 -6.88
CA PRO A 477 4.46 9.90 -7.22
C PRO A 477 4.75 8.49 -7.75
N PHE A 478 3.91 7.54 -7.38
CA PHE A 478 4.06 6.13 -7.73
C PHE A 478 3.46 5.78 -9.11
N HIS A 479 3.84 4.63 -9.64
CA HIS A 479 3.63 4.32 -11.06
C HIS A 479 2.16 3.93 -11.34
N PRO A 480 1.47 4.55 -12.34
CA PRO A 480 0.04 4.36 -12.54
C PRO A 480 -0.44 2.91 -12.62
N LEU A 481 0.23 2.05 -13.40
CA LEU A 481 -0.17 0.63 -13.52
C LEU A 481 0.00 -0.16 -12.21
N LEU A 482 0.90 0.26 -11.32
CA LEU A 482 1.10 -0.36 -10.01
C LEU A 482 0.13 0.22 -8.96
N LEU A 483 -0.24 1.49 -9.09
CA LEU A 483 -1.35 2.09 -8.32
C LEU A 483 -2.68 1.39 -8.65
N ASP A 484 -2.97 1.16 -9.93
CA ASP A 484 -4.19 0.45 -10.34
C ASP A 484 -4.21 -1.01 -9.85
N ALA A 485 -3.05 -1.68 -9.83
CA ALA A 485 -2.90 -3.00 -9.21
C ALA A 485 -3.11 -2.97 -7.69
N ALA A 486 -2.62 -1.94 -6.99
CA ALA A 486 -2.76 -1.78 -5.55
C ALA A 486 -4.19 -1.43 -5.14
N ARG A 487 -4.85 -0.51 -5.87
CA ARG A 487 -6.26 -0.13 -5.69
C ARG A 487 -7.17 -1.34 -5.73
N LEU A 488 -7.03 -2.17 -6.76
CA LEU A 488 -7.83 -3.38 -6.91
C LEU A 488 -7.57 -4.39 -5.79
N SER A 489 -6.33 -4.53 -5.31
CA SER A 489 -6.01 -5.41 -4.18
C SER A 489 -6.59 -4.91 -2.85
N VAL A 490 -6.56 -3.60 -2.60
CA VAL A 490 -7.17 -2.98 -1.41
C VAL A 490 -8.70 -3.10 -1.46
N GLN A 491 -9.30 -2.84 -2.63
CA GLN A 491 -10.74 -3.00 -2.86
C GLN A 491 -11.22 -4.45 -2.69
N GLU A 492 -10.42 -5.44 -3.09
CA GLU A 492 -10.75 -6.86 -2.89
C GLU A 492 -10.61 -7.35 -1.44
N VAL A 493 -9.81 -6.68 -0.62
CA VAL A 493 -9.52 -7.09 0.76
C VAL A 493 -10.37 -6.35 1.78
N GLU A 494 -10.55 -5.03 1.62
CA GLU A 494 -11.31 -4.18 2.55
C GLU A 494 -12.57 -3.53 1.95
N GLY A 495 -12.69 -3.45 0.62
CA GLY A 495 -13.91 -2.95 -0.04
C GLY A 495 -13.93 -1.46 -0.37
N HIS A 496 -12.79 -0.78 -0.42
CA HIS A 496 -12.70 0.65 -0.74
C HIS A 496 -11.52 1.04 -1.64
N GLU A 497 -11.54 2.29 -2.12
CA GLU A 497 -10.50 2.90 -2.97
C GLU A 497 -9.78 4.09 -2.29
N VAL A 498 -9.77 4.13 -0.94
CA VAL A 498 -9.05 5.18 -0.21
C VAL A 498 -7.54 5.11 -0.51
N GLU A 499 -6.93 6.25 -0.79
CA GLU A 499 -5.49 6.39 -1.02
C GLU A 499 -4.87 7.46 -0.12
N LEU A 500 -3.61 7.28 0.29
CA LEU A 500 -2.85 8.26 1.08
C LEU A 500 -1.46 8.53 0.48
N PRO A 501 -0.98 9.78 0.41
CA PRO A 501 0.43 10.08 0.16
C PRO A 501 1.25 9.97 1.46
N SER A 502 2.33 9.20 1.47
CA SER A 502 3.17 9.03 2.67
C SER A 502 3.73 10.37 3.14
N GLY A 503 3.63 10.61 4.46
CA GLY A 503 4.22 11.77 5.13
C GLY A 503 5.68 11.57 5.53
N ALA A 504 6.14 10.32 5.59
CA ALA A 504 7.51 9.92 5.82
C ALA A 504 8.27 9.75 4.50
N LEU A 505 9.56 9.43 4.62
CA LEU A 505 10.31 8.78 3.55
C LEU A 505 10.37 7.29 3.86
N HIS A 506 10.68 6.50 2.84
CA HIS A 506 10.87 5.05 2.84
C HIS A 506 11.85 4.74 1.70
N ASP A 507 12.41 3.54 1.63
CA ASP A 507 13.28 3.13 0.50
C ASP A 507 12.57 3.23 -0.87
N ALA A 508 11.24 3.03 -0.90
CA ALA A 508 10.37 3.37 -2.04
C ALA A 508 10.59 4.79 -2.62
N SER A 509 11.03 5.76 -1.81
CA SER A 509 11.28 7.16 -2.23
C SER A 509 12.56 7.30 -3.07
N GLU A 510 13.55 6.45 -2.82
CA GLU A 510 14.75 6.37 -3.65
C GLU A 510 14.47 5.50 -4.88
N MET A 511 13.83 4.34 -4.70
CA MET A 511 13.49 3.42 -5.81
C MET A 511 12.62 4.09 -6.88
N ALA A 512 11.64 4.91 -6.49
CA ALA A 512 10.78 5.66 -7.41
C ALA A 512 11.50 6.70 -8.29
N ARG A 513 12.83 6.92 -8.12
CA ARG A 513 13.62 7.75 -9.05
C ARG A 513 13.91 7.07 -10.39
N GLU A 514 14.14 5.75 -10.36
CA GLU A 514 14.58 4.97 -11.54
C GLU A 514 13.68 3.75 -11.83
N VAL A 515 12.87 3.28 -10.87
CA VAL A 515 12.06 2.05 -10.95
C VAL A 515 10.56 2.32 -10.74
N PRO A 516 9.65 1.76 -11.57
CA PRO A 516 8.21 1.75 -11.30
C PRO A 516 7.90 1.23 -9.89
N THR A 517 7.34 2.08 -9.04
CA THR A 517 7.18 1.80 -7.61
C THR A 517 5.72 1.93 -7.17
N VAL A 518 5.30 1.18 -6.15
CA VAL A 518 4.08 1.43 -5.35
C VAL A 518 4.28 0.96 -3.90
N MET A 519 3.49 1.48 -2.96
CA MET A 519 3.38 0.91 -1.60
C MET A 519 1.92 0.66 -1.20
N ILE A 520 1.74 -0.18 -0.18
CA ILE A 520 0.49 -0.34 0.59
C ILE A 520 0.77 0.00 2.05
N PHE A 521 -0.16 0.68 2.70
CA PHE A 521 -0.13 0.95 4.14
C PHE A 521 -1.09 0.05 4.92
N SER A 522 -0.70 -0.26 6.16
CA SER A 522 -1.56 -0.73 7.25
C SER A 522 -1.73 0.39 8.29
N SER A 523 -2.90 0.49 8.93
CA SER A 523 -3.19 1.48 9.98
C SER A 523 -2.19 1.42 11.15
N SER A 524 -1.91 2.54 11.84
CA SER A 524 -1.12 2.52 13.09
C SER A 524 -1.98 2.94 14.29
N ILE A 525 -1.94 2.17 15.40
CA ILE A 525 -2.77 2.45 16.58
C ILE A 525 -2.37 3.81 17.20
N ALA A 526 -3.37 4.68 17.40
CA ALA A 526 -3.21 6.08 17.79
C ALA A 526 -2.23 6.89 16.93
N GLY A 527 -1.91 6.41 15.72
CA GLY A 527 -0.86 6.96 14.86
C GLY A 527 0.56 6.89 15.45
N LEU A 528 0.85 5.91 16.32
CA LEU A 528 2.15 5.75 16.96
C LEU A 528 3.11 4.91 16.11
N SER A 529 4.34 5.40 15.97
CA SER A 529 5.50 4.80 15.30
C SER A 529 6.78 5.44 15.88
N HIS A 530 7.96 4.88 15.61
CA HIS A 530 9.25 5.26 16.24
C HIS A 530 9.22 5.21 17.79
N THR A 531 8.30 4.45 18.39
CA THR A 531 8.17 4.24 19.84
C THR A 531 7.72 2.82 20.13
N LYS A 532 8.01 2.29 21.33
CA LYS A 532 7.69 0.90 21.70
C LYS A 532 6.20 0.57 21.84
N GLU A 533 5.36 1.61 21.87
CA GLU A 533 3.89 1.55 21.88
C GLU A 533 3.28 1.56 20.47
N GLU A 534 4.10 1.62 19.41
CA GLU A 534 3.72 1.32 18.02
C GLU A 534 3.15 -0.10 17.93
N ASP A 535 1.92 -0.21 17.46
CA ASP A 535 1.21 -1.47 17.32
C ASP A 535 0.13 -1.38 16.22
N THR A 536 -0.38 -2.52 15.77
CA THR A 536 -1.39 -2.63 14.71
C THR A 536 -2.21 -3.89 14.94
N PRO A 537 -3.55 -3.89 14.76
CA PRO A 537 -4.36 -5.09 14.95
C PRO A 537 -3.92 -6.21 14.01
N ASP A 538 -3.79 -7.45 14.50
CA ASP A 538 -3.46 -8.64 13.69
C ASP A 538 -4.32 -8.75 12.42
N GLU A 539 -5.60 -8.38 12.50
CA GLU A 539 -6.53 -8.33 11.37
C GLU A 539 -6.07 -7.36 10.26
N HIS A 540 -5.67 -6.14 10.63
CA HIS A 540 -5.18 -5.12 9.69
C HIS A 540 -3.79 -5.48 9.14
N LEU A 541 -2.96 -6.20 9.93
CA LEU A 541 -1.70 -6.77 9.44
C LEU A 541 -1.96 -7.88 8.40
N HIS A 542 -2.90 -8.79 8.65
CA HIS A 542 -3.27 -9.81 7.67
C HIS A 542 -3.81 -9.18 6.37
N MET A 543 -4.68 -8.17 6.48
CA MET A 543 -5.20 -7.42 5.33
C MET A 543 -4.08 -6.74 4.52
N ALA A 544 -3.08 -6.18 5.19
CA ALA A 544 -1.92 -5.57 4.51
C ALA A 544 -1.07 -6.60 3.76
N VAL A 545 -0.82 -7.77 4.36
CA VAL A 545 -0.09 -8.86 3.71
C VAL A 545 -0.88 -9.46 2.54
N ASP A 546 -2.20 -9.61 2.67
CA ASP A 546 -3.11 -10.07 1.59
C ASP A 546 -3.13 -9.09 0.41
N ALA A 547 -3.32 -7.79 0.68
CA ALA A 547 -3.35 -6.77 -0.37
C ALA A 547 -1.97 -6.60 -1.02
N PHE A 548 -0.89 -6.69 -0.26
CA PHE A 548 0.47 -6.70 -0.78
C PHE A 548 0.74 -7.90 -1.71
N HIS A 549 0.44 -9.12 -1.25
CA HIS A 549 0.62 -10.34 -2.03
C HIS A 549 -0.12 -10.26 -3.36
N ARG A 550 -1.42 -9.94 -3.34
CA ARG A 550 -2.25 -9.73 -4.54
C ARG A 550 -1.66 -8.70 -5.50
N THR A 551 -1.11 -7.60 -4.97
CA THR A 551 -0.50 -6.53 -5.79
C THR A 551 0.79 -7.00 -6.45
N VAL A 552 1.61 -7.81 -5.77
CA VAL A 552 2.82 -8.38 -6.38
C VAL A 552 2.46 -9.45 -7.42
N ILE A 553 1.42 -10.27 -7.22
CA ILE A 553 0.92 -11.17 -8.28
C ILE A 553 0.47 -10.38 -9.51
N ARG A 554 -0.25 -9.27 -9.33
CA ARG A 554 -0.63 -8.35 -10.43
C ARG A 554 0.58 -7.72 -11.12
N ALA A 555 1.61 -7.35 -10.36
CA ALA A 555 2.87 -6.85 -10.92
C ALA A 555 3.62 -7.93 -11.73
N ILE A 556 3.60 -9.20 -11.29
CA ILE A 556 4.15 -10.34 -12.05
C ILE A 556 3.46 -10.46 -13.42
N ASP A 557 2.13 -10.40 -13.47
CA ASP A 557 1.37 -10.45 -14.72
C ASP A 557 1.66 -9.25 -15.64
N LEU A 558 1.79 -8.04 -15.08
CA LEU A 558 2.14 -6.82 -15.83
C LEU A 558 3.56 -6.88 -16.43
N VAL A 559 4.54 -7.41 -15.71
CA VAL A 559 5.91 -7.59 -16.25
C VAL A 559 5.94 -8.74 -17.26
N ALA A 560 5.30 -9.88 -16.96
CA ALA A 560 5.28 -11.05 -17.85
C ALA A 560 4.54 -10.81 -19.17
N SER A 561 3.61 -9.84 -19.21
CA SER A 561 2.94 -9.36 -20.43
C SER A 561 3.69 -8.24 -21.17
N GLY A 562 4.75 -7.67 -20.57
CA GLY A 562 5.51 -6.55 -21.12
C GLY A 562 4.78 -5.21 -21.02
N GLN A 563 3.90 -5.03 -20.02
CA GLN A 563 3.25 -3.76 -19.69
C GLN A 563 4.07 -2.89 -18.72
N LEU A 564 5.10 -3.47 -18.07
CA LEU A 564 6.12 -2.82 -17.22
C LEU A 564 7.53 -3.18 -17.71
#